data_AF-A0A1Q7MEU0-F1
#
_entry.id   AF-A0A1Q7MEU0-F1
#
_cell.length_a   1.000
_cell.length_b   1.000
_cell.length_c   1.000
_cell.angle_alpha   90.00
_cell.angle_beta   90.00
_cell.angle_gamma   90.00
#
_symmetry.space_group_name_H-M   'P 1'
#
loop_
_entity.id
_entity.type
_entity.pdbx_description
1 polymer ?
#
loop_
_entity_poly.entity_id
_entity_poly.type
_entity_poly.pdbx_seq_one_letter_code
_entity_poly.pdbx_strand_id
1 'polypeptide(L)'
;MRVASLDLEDFRGYARARFELSSGVTAFVGPNGAGKTNLLEAVHLVARGESTRANDDGEMIRWGAPLARVIVEAASGEETRRLEVTLFAPVADIRRRPRRYAADGAPRRADDILGAFTVVAFFPQDTDLLASAPSARRRYLDAMLAQDDREHRCCVSGATRKKWSRRASSRSGTPS
;
A
#
# COMPACT_ATOMS: atom_id res chain seq x y z
N MET A 1 5.31 -7.41 16.37
CA MET A 1 4.13 -6.67 15.87
C MET A 1 3.22 -7.63 15.10
N ARG A 2 1.91 -7.58 15.29
CA ARG A 2 0.91 -8.42 14.60
C ARG A 2 -0.32 -7.58 14.21
N VAL A 3 -1.07 -8.02 13.21
CA VAL A 3 -2.41 -7.49 12.95
C VAL A 3 -3.40 -8.21 13.88
N ALA A 4 -4.11 -7.47 14.71
CA ALA A 4 -5.11 -7.98 15.64
C ALA A 4 -6.52 -7.95 15.03
N SER A 5 -6.83 -6.91 14.25
CA SER A 5 -8.10 -6.81 13.54
C SER A 5 -7.95 -6.09 12.20
N LEU A 6 -8.89 -6.38 11.30
CA LEU A 6 -9.02 -5.76 9.98
C LEU A 6 -10.49 -5.40 9.76
N ASP A 7 -10.79 -4.11 9.62
CA ASP A 7 -12.11 -3.63 9.21
C ASP A 7 -12.06 -3.05 7.80
N LEU A 8 -13.05 -3.41 6.99
CA LEU A 8 -13.22 -3.01 5.61
C LEU A 8 -14.59 -2.38 5.42
N GLU A 9 -14.63 -1.28 4.66
CA GLU A 9 -15.84 -0.59 4.24
C GLU A 9 -15.69 -0.19 2.78
N ASP A 10 -16.61 -0.66 1.95
CA ASP A 10 -16.65 -0.45 0.50
C ASP A 10 -15.30 -0.69 -0.21
N PHE A 11 -14.53 -1.66 0.29
CA PHE A 11 -13.22 -2.02 -0.25
C PHE A 11 -13.33 -3.22 -1.20
N ARG A 12 -12.99 -3.01 -2.47
CA ARG A 12 -13.11 -4.01 -3.55
C ARG A 12 -14.53 -4.59 -3.61
N GLY A 13 -14.68 -5.87 -3.31
CA GLY A 13 -15.98 -6.56 -3.26
C GLY A 13 -16.67 -6.51 -1.90
N TYR A 14 -16.02 -6.00 -0.85
CA TYR A 14 -16.59 -5.97 0.49
C TYR A 14 -17.37 -4.67 0.70
N ALA A 15 -18.67 -4.78 0.95
CA ALA A 15 -19.46 -3.63 1.41
C ALA A 15 -19.10 -3.26 2.86
N ARG A 16 -19.08 -4.27 3.74
CA ARG A 16 -18.56 -4.14 5.11
C ARG A 16 -18.08 -5.50 5.60
N ALA A 17 -16.90 -5.55 6.22
CA ALA A 17 -16.38 -6.77 6.82
C ALA A 17 -15.46 -6.43 7.99
N ARG A 18 -15.47 -7.24 9.03
CA ARG A 18 -14.54 -7.17 10.16
C ARG A 18 -13.98 -8.56 10.43
N PHE A 19 -12.68 -8.63 10.62
CA PHE A 19 -11.97 -9.86 10.93
C PHE A 19 -11.15 -9.66 12.20
N GLU A 20 -11.33 -10.54 13.18
CA GLU A 20 -10.47 -10.62 14.35
C GLU A 20 -9.42 -11.71 14.11
N LEU A 21 -8.15 -11.36 14.28
CA LEU A 21 -7.02 -12.24 13.97
C LEU A 21 -6.32 -12.67 15.26
N SER A 22 -6.22 -13.98 15.44
CA SER A 22 -5.48 -14.57 16.55
C SER A 22 -3.98 -14.36 16.38
N SER A 23 -3.21 -14.59 17.45
CA SER A 23 -1.77 -14.71 17.33
C SER A 23 -1.40 -15.93 16.48
N GLY A 24 -0.25 -15.86 15.80
CA GLY A 24 0.25 -16.94 14.96
C GLY A 24 -0.30 -16.90 13.53
N VAL A 25 -0.55 -18.08 12.96
CA VAL A 25 -0.93 -18.23 11.55
C VAL A 25 -2.44 -18.14 11.39
N THR A 26 -2.90 -17.22 10.55
CA THR A 26 -4.30 -17.14 10.12
C THR A 26 -4.41 -17.57 8.66
N ALA A 27 -5.29 -18.54 8.38
CA ALA A 27 -5.57 -19.01 7.03
C ALA A 27 -6.99 -18.63 6.60
N PHE A 28 -7.10 -17.88 5.50
CA PHE A 28 -8.39 -17.61 4.86
C PHE A 28 -8.68 -18.68 3.82
N VAL A 29 -9.75 -19.46 4.01
CA VAL A 29 -10.12 -20.59 3.14
C VAL A 29 -11.46 -20.30 2.46
N GLY A 30 -11.58 -20.65 1.18
CA GLY A 30 -12.81 -20.49 0.41
C GLY A 30 -12.57 -20.67 -1.09
N PRO A 31 -13.60 -20.57 -1.93
CA PRO A 31 -13.46 -20.71 -3.38
C PRO A 31 -12.62 -19.59 -4.00
N ASN A 32 -11.98 -19.87 -5.14
CA ASN A 32 -11.27 -18.84 -5.91
C ASN A 32 -12.22 -17.69 -6.28
N GLY A 33 -11.72 -16.45 -6.24
CA GLY A 33 -12.56 -15.27 -6.46
C GLY A 33 -13.35 -14.78 -5.24
N ALA A 34 -13.36 -15.51 -4.12
CA ALA A 34 -14.06 -15.08 -2.88
C ALA A 34 -13.46 -13.84 -2.18
N GLY A 35 -12.51 -13.14 -2.79
CA GLY A 35 -11.92 -11.93 -2.20
C GLY A 35 -10.86 -12.18 -1.13
N LYS A 36 -10.32 -13.39 -0.98
CA LYS A 36 -9.22 -13.70 -0.04
C LYS A 36 -8.00 -12.80 -0.26
N THR A 37 -7.60 -12.59 -1.51
CA THR A 37 -6.47 -11.71 -1.80
C THR A 37 -6.78 -10.25 -1.53
N ASN A 38 -8.04 -9.83 -1.61
CA ASN A 38 -8.43 -8.45 -1.26
C ASN A 38 -8.15 -8.18 0.23
N LEU A 39 -8.26 -9.19 1.11
CA LEU A 39 -7.90 -9.06 2.53
C LEU A 39 -6.40 -8.77 2.69
N LEU A 40 -5.56 -9.51 1.97
CA LEU A 40 -4.11 -9.30 1.97
C LEU A 40 -3.73 -7.95 1.36
N GLU A 41 -4.40 -7.53 0.28
CA GLU A 41 -4.23 -6.21 -0.32
C GLU A 41 -4.62 -5.09 0.64
N ALA A 42 -5.68 -5.26 1.43
CA ALA A 42 -6.11 -4.26 2.40
C ALA A 42 -5.04 -4.04 3.49
N VAL A 43 -4.51 -5.11 4.07
CA VAL A 43 -3.40 -5.02 5.05
C VAL A 43 -2.16 -4.40 4.42
N HIS A 44 -1.83 -4.80 3.19
CA HIS A 44 -0.71 -4.26 2.44
C HIS A 44 -0.86 -2.75 2.17
N LEU A 45 -2.07 -2.30 1.83
CA LEU A 45 -2.37 -0.90 1.57
C LEU A 45 -2.10 -0.04 2.81
N VAL A 46 -2.51 -0.46 4.01
CA VAL A 46 -2.26 0.33 5.22
C VAL A 46 -0.77 0.36 5.56
N ALA A 47 -0.04 -0.74 5.35
CA ALA A 47 1.38 -0.82 5.66
C ALA A 47 2.26 -0.01 4.69
N ARG A 48 1.97 -0.07 3.38
CA ARG A 48 2.84 0.49 2.31
C ARG A 48 2.26 1.72 1.62
N GLY A 49 0.95 1.93 1.68
CA GLY A 49 0.29 2.99 0.92
C GLY A 49 0.30 2.72 -0.58
N GLU A 50 0.54 1.49 -1.00
CA GLU A 50 0.59 1.10 -2.41
C GLU A 50 -0.34 -0.09 -2.63
N SER A 51 -0.92 -0.17 -3.83
CA SER A 51 -1.65 -1.36 -4.28
C SER A 51 -0.72 -2.21 -5.11
N THR A 52 -0.72 -3.53 -4.89
CA THR A 52 0.07 -4.47 -5.69
C THR A 52 -0.57 -4.85 -7.02
N ARG A 53 -1.87 -4.55 -7.20
CA ARG A 53 -2.63 -4.90 -8.41
C ARG A 53 -3.29 -3.73 -9.10
N ALA A 54 -3.68 -2.71 -8.35
CA ALA A 54 -4.35 -1.56 -8.93
C ALA A 54 -3.30 -0.51 -9.32
N ASN A 55 -3.31 -0.12 -10.58
CA ASN A 55 -2.64 1.11 -11.01
C ASN A 55 -3.38 2.35 -10.51
N ASP A 56 -4.60 2.15 -9.98
CA ASP A 56 -5.58 3.19 -9.73
C ASP A 56 -6.39 2.95 -8.43
N ASP A 57 -6.37 3.91 -7.50
CA ASP A 57 -7.11 3.78 -6.21
C ASP A 57 -8.61 3.52 -6.39
N GLY A 58 -9.18 3.93 -7.54
CA GLY A 58 -10.59 3.76 -7.86
C GLY A 58 -10.97 2.28 -8.02
N GLU A 59 -10.04 1.44 -8.47
CA GLU A 59 -10.26 0.00 -8.58
C GLU A 59 -10.33 -0.68 -7.21
N MET A 60 -9.81 -0.04 -6.15
CA MET A 60 -9.87 -0.53 -4.79
C MET A 60 -11.19 -0.17 -4.09
N ILE A 61 -11.97 0.73 -4.68
CA ILE A 61 -13.26 1.17 -4.16
C ILE A 61 -14.36 0.31 -4.78
N ARG A 62 -15.33 -0.12 -3.96
CA ARG A 62 -16.47 -0.89 -4.43
C ARG A 62 -17.24 -0.09 -5.46
N TRP A 63 -17.69 -0.76 -6.51
CA TRP A 63 -18.40 -0.11 -7.60
C TRP A 63 -19.62 0.66 -7.08
N GLY A 64 -19.74 1.93 -7.47
CA GLY A 64 -20.80 2.84 -7.03
C GLY A 64 -20.61 3.46 -5.65
N ALA A 65 -19.58 3.08 -4.89
CA ALA A 65 -19.28 3.69 -3.59
C ALA A 65 -18.47 4.99 -3.74
N PRO A 66 -18.72 6.02 -2.91
CA PRO A 66 -18.00 7.30 -2.98
C PRO A 66 -16.60 7.24 -2.36
N LEU A 67 -16.33 6.26 -1.49
CA LEU A 67 -15.07 6.05 -0.82
C LEU A 67 -14.91 4.57 -0.43
N ALA A 68 -13.69 4.18 -0.09
CA ALA A 68 -13.38 2.93 0.61
C ALA A 68 -12.56 3.25 1.84
N ARG A 69 -12.77 2.48 2.91
CA ARG A 69 -12.00 2.62 4.14
C ARG A 69 -11.46 1.27 4.60
N VAL A 70 -10.20 1.28 4.99
CA VAL A 70 -9.50 0.14 5.57
C VAL A 70 -8.91 0.57 6.91
N ILE A 71 -9.24 -0.19 7.96
CA ILE A 71 -8.72 0.03 9.30
C ILE A 71 -7.99 -1.25 9.73
N VAL A 72 -6.80 -1.08 10.29
CA VAL A 72 -5.97 -2.14 10.83
C VAL A 72 -5.63 -1.79 12.27
N GLU A 73 -5.88 -2.71 13.19
CA GLU A 73 -5.32 -2.63 14.54
C GLU A 73 -4.04 -3.46 14.60
N ALA A 74 -2.90 -2.80 14.76
CA ALA A 74 -1.60 -3.43 14.90
C ALA A 74 -1.21 -3.49 16.38
N ALA A 75 -0.90 -4.69 16.88
CA ALA A 75 -0.46 -4.92 18.25
C ALA A 75 1.05 -5.19 18.32
N SER A 76 1.74 -4.55 19.26
CA SER A 76 3.16 -4.76 19.56
C SER A 76 3.37 -4.84 21.07
N GLY A 77 3.51 -6.06 21.60
CA GLY A 77 3.48 -6.26 23.05
C GLY A 77 2.09 -5.90 23.60
N GLU A 78 2.05 -5.03 24.60
CA GLU A 78 0.81 -4.50 25.19
C GLU A 78 0.26 -3.28 24.43
N GLU A 79 1.05 -2.65 23.55
CA GLU A 79 0.61 -1.48 22.79
C GLU A 79 -0.20 -1.90 21.56
N THR A 80 -1.36 -1.27 21.37
CA THR A 80 -2.18 -1.41 20.16
C THR A 80 -2.32 -0.06 19.47
N ARG A 81 -2.12 -0.04 18.16
CA ARG A 81 -2.31 1.15 17.33
C ARG A 81 -3.37 0.89 16.28
N ARG A 82 -4.32 1.82 16.17
CA ARG A 82 -5.35 1.78 15.14
C ARG A 82 -4.91 2.65 13.96
N LEU A 83 -4.72 2.05 12.80
CA LEU A 83 -4.27 2.71 11.58
C LEU A 83 -5.38 2.67 10.53
N GLU A 84 -5.65 3.80 9.91
CA GLU A 84 -6.76 3.96 8.96
C GLU A 84 -6.30 4.62 7.67
N VAL A 85 -6.74 4.04 6.54
CA VAL A 85 -6.61 4.61 5.21
C VAL A 85 -7.99 4.73 4.59
N THR A 86 -8.34 5.93 4.15
CA THR A 86 -9.55 6.20 3.37
C THR A 86 -9.16 6.63 1.96
N LEU A 87 -9.70 5.92 0.98
CA LEU A 87 -9.58 6.18 -0.46
C LEU A 87 -10.88 6.83 -0.93
N PHE A 88 -10.78 7.85 -1.78
CA PHE A 88 -11.95 8.53 -2.33
C PHE A 88 -12.12 8.19 -3.81
N ALA A 89 -13.38 8.03 -4.23
CA ALA A 89 -13.70 7.73 -5.62
C ALA A 89 -13.15 8.84 -6.54
N PRO A 90 -12.71 8.47 -7.76
CA PRO A 90 -12.25 9.45 -8.72
C PRO A 90 -13.40 10.42 -9.06
N VAL A 91 -13.11 11.71 -8.96
CA VAL A 91 -14.00 12.77 -9.43
C VAL A 91 -13.43 13.27 -10.77
N ALA A 92 -14.29 13.51 -11.75
CA ALA A 92 -13.90 14.11 -13.02
C ALA A 92 -13.08 15.38 -12.77
N ASP A 93 -12.04 15.59 -13.58
CA ASP A 93 -11.11 16.74 -13.53
C ASP A 93 -10.15 16.84 -12.32
N ILE A 94 -10.23 15.95 -11.33
CA ILE A 94 -9.26 15.90 -10.22
C ILE A 94 -8.12 14.91 -10.54
N ARG A 95 -6.94 15.43 -10.90
CA ARG A 95 -5.74 14.60 -11.17
C ARG A 95 -5.14 13.95 -9.92
N ARG A 96 -5.32 14.54 -8.74
CA ARG A 96 -4.77 14.03 -7.47
C ARG A 96 -5.87 13.41 -6.63
N ARG A 97 -5.79 12.08 -6.47
CA ARG A 97 -6.68 11.32 -5.60
C ARG A 97 -6.46 11.76 -4.15
N PRO A 98 -7.47 12.33 -3.47
CA PRO A 98 -7.33 12.57 -2.05
C PRO A 98 -7.31 11.21 -1.35
N ARG A 99 -6.27 10.97 -0.55
CA ARG A 99 -6.24 9.90 0.44
C ARG A 99 -6.23 10.54 1.80
N ARG A 100 -6.97 9.96 2.75
CA ARG A 100 -6.89 10.36 4.16
C ARG A 100 -6.29 9.25 4.98
N TYR A 101 -5.48 9.67 5.93
CA TYR A 101 -4.73 8.83 6.84
C TYR A 101 -5.12 9.25 8.25
N ALA A 102 -5.40 8.28 9.12
CA ALA A 102 -5.67 8.53 10.52
C ALA A 102 -5.00 7.47 11.40
N ALA A 103 -4.56 7.88 12.58
CA ALA A 103 -4.11 6.99 13.64
C ALA A 103 -4.90 7.28 14.90
N ASP A 104 -5.42 6.25 15.56
CA ASP A 104 -6.13 6.33 16.83
C ASP A 104 -7.28 7.36 16.80
N GLY A 105 -7.98 7.42 15.66
CA GLY A 105 -9.11 8.33 15.42
C GLY A 105 -8.74 9.77 15.04
N ALA A 106 -7.46 10.13 15.04
CA ALA A 106 -7.00 11.47 14.69
C ALA A 106 -6.36 11.50 13.28
N PRO A 107 -6.60 12.55 12.46
CA PRO A 107 -5.93 12.71 11.18
C PRO A 107 -4.40 12.76 11.32
N ARG A 108 -3.71 12.12 10.38
CA ARG A 108 -2.25 12.03 10.33
C ARG A 108 -1.73 12.24 8.91
N ARG A 109 -0.42 12.45 8.78
CA ARG A 109 0.23 12.44 7.46
C ARG A 109 0.44 10.99 7.02
N ALA A 110 0.61 10.80 5.71
CA ALA A 110 0.94 9.49 5.16
C ALA A 110 2.18 8.91 5.85
N ASP A 111 3.24 9.71 6.01
CA ASP A 111 4.52 9.27 6.60
C ASP A 111 4.43 8.81 8.07
N ASP A 112 3.35 9.17 8.78
CA ASP A 112 3.09 8.74 10.16
C ASP A 112 2.45 7.33 10.20
N ILE A 113 1.75 6.95 9.13
CA ILE A 113 1.08 5.63 8.98
C ILE A 113 1.96 4.65 8.20
N LEU A 114 2.60 5.12 7.12
CA LEU A 114 3.33 4.27 6.18
C LEU A 114 4.64 3.76 6.80
N GLY A 115 4.71 2.45 6.99
CA GLY A 115 5.78 1.79 7.75
C GLY A 115 5.58 1.80 9.26
N ALA A 116 4.39 2.18 9.76
CA ALA A 116 4.06 2.03 11.19
C ALA A 116 4.05 0.55 11.61
N PHE A 117 3.81 -0.37 10.67
CA PHE A 117 4.05 -1.80 10.84
C PHE A 117 4.60 -2.42 9.56
N THR A 118 5.42 -3.46 9.71
CA THR A 118 6.09 -4.13 8.60
C THR A 118 5.23 -5.27 8.07
N VAL A 119 5.00 -5.26 6.75
CA VAL A 119 4.31 -6.34 6.02
C VAL A 119 5.18 -6.78 4.87
N VAL A 120 5.42 -8.08 4.81
CA VAL A 120 5.95 -8.77 3.64
C VAL A 120 4.81 -9.59 3.06
N ALA A 121 4.43 -9.29 1.82
CA ALA A 121 3.38 -10.00 1.12
C ALA A 121 3.99 -10.70 -0.09
N PHE A 122 3.60 -11.96 -0.30
CA PHE A 122 3.94 -12.75 -1.47
C PHE A 122 2.66 -12.97 -2.26
N PHE A 123 2.62 -12.44 -3.47
CA PHE A 123 1.51 -12.62 -4.41
C PHE A 123 1.90 -13.62 -5.50
N PRO A 124 0.94 -14.35 -6.10
CA PRO A 124 1.24 -15.29 -7.19
C PRO A 124 1.99 -14.64 -8.36
N GLN A 125 1.69 -13.37 -8.66
CA GLN A 125 2.38 -12.59 -9.69
C GLN A 125 3.86 -12.32 -9.36
N ASP A 126 4.29 -12.44 -8.10
CA ASP A 126 5.69 -12.28 -7.71
C ASP A 126 6.54 -13.47 -8.17
N THR A 127 5.94 -14.55 -8.64
CA THR A 127 6.67 -15.65 -9.31
C THR A 127 7.39 -15.13 -10.56
N ASP A 128 6.82 -14.15 -11.27
CA ASP A 128 7.43 -13.52 -12.43
C ASP A 128 8.71 -12.75 -12.04
N LEU A 129 8.84 -12.32 -10.78
CA LEU A 129 10.05 -11.69 -10.27
C LEU A 129 11.25 -12.64 -10.37
N LEU A 130 11.05 -13.95 -10.17
CA LEU A 130 12.09 -14.96 -10.31
C LEU A 130 12.59 -15.09 -11.75
N ALA A 131 11.69 -14.89 -12.72
CA ALA A 131 12.00 -14.87 -14.15
C ALA A 131 12.38 -13.47 -14.68
N SER A 132 12.31 -12.42 -13.84
CA SER A 132 12.46 -11.03 -14.26
C SER A 132 13.92 -10.56 -14.42
N ALA A 133 14.09 -9.49 -15.19
CA ALA A 133 15.39 -8.85 -15.38
C ALA A 133 15.99 -8.37 -14.02
N PRO A 134 17.33 -8.35 -13.87
CA PRO A 134 18.00 -7.96 -12.62
C PRO A 134 17.62 -6.59 -12.05
N SER A 135 17.15 -5.67 -12.90
CA SER A 135 16.68 -4.34 -12.50
C SER A 135 15.34 -4.36 -11.75
N ALA A 136 14.43 -5.25 -12.14
CA ALA A 136 13.14 -5.43 -11.46
C ALA A 136 13.34 -6.04 -10.06
N ARG A 137 14.21 -7.04 -9.95
CA ARG A 137 14.62 -7.63 -8.66
C ARG A 137 15.25 -6.61 -7.71
N ARG A 138 16.13 -5.74 -8.21
CA ARG A 138 16.73 -4.66 -7.40
C ARG A 138 15.67 -3.67 -6.90
N ARG A 139 14.77 -3.22 -7.77
CA ARG A 139 13.68 -2.31 -7.37
C ARG A 139 12.79 -2.92 -6.29
N TYR A 140 12.50 -4.22 -6.39
CA TYR A 140 11.74 -4.94 -5.36
C TYR A 140 12.48 -4.98 -4.01
N LEU A 141 13.77 -5.33 -4.01
CA LEU A 141 14.61 -5.34 -2.81
C LEU A 141 14.76 -3.94 -2.19
N ASP A 142 15.01 -2.92 -2.99
CA ASP A 142 15.12 -1.52 -2.54
C ASP A 142 13.83 -1.05 -1.86
N ALA A 143 12.67 -1.46 -2.38
CA ALA A 143 11.36 -1.14 -1.79
C ALA A 143 11.15 -1.86 -0.44
N MET A 144 11.65 -3.09 -0.28
CA MET A 144 11.62 -3.79 1.01
C MET A 144 12.53 -3.12 2.04
N LEU A 145 13.76 -2.75 1.65
CA LEU A 145 14.73 -2.11 2.54
C LEU A 145 14.28 -0.70 2.99
N ALA A 146 13.60 0.04 2.11
CA ALA A 146 13.05 1.36 2.45
C ALA A 146 11.93 1.32 3.52
N GLN A 147 11.40 0.13 3.85
CA GLN A 147 10.46 -0.02 4.96
C GLN A 147 11.15 0.00 6.32
N ASP A 148 12.34 -0.59 6.41
CA ASP A 148 13.10 -0.77 7.66
C ASP A 148 14.02 0.43 7.94
N ASP A 149 14.61 1.00 6.89
CA ASP A 149 15.55 2.11 6.99
C ASP A 149 14.98 3.41 6.38
N ARG A 150 14.68 4.39 7.25
CA ARG A 150 14.22 5.74 6.85
C ARG A 150 15.26 6.50 6.01
N GLU A 151 16.55 6.28 6.22
CA GLU A 151 17.63 6.93 5.47
C GLU A 151 17.73 6.36 4.05
N HIS A 152 17.52 5.05 3.90
CA HIS A 152 17.44 4.40 2.59
C HIS A 152 16.25 4.91 1.76
N ARG A 153 15.09 5.14 2.39
CA ARG A 153 13.90 5.75 1.75
C ARG A 153 14.20 7.15 1.18
N CYS A 154 15.00 7.95 1.88
CA CYS A 154 15.43 9.27 1.44
C CYS A 154 16.43 9.20 0.26
N CYS A 155 17.36 8.24 0.29
CA CYS A 155 18.33 8.03 -0.78
C CYS A 155 17.69 7.57 -2.11
N VAL A 156 16.76 6.63 -2.07
CA VAL A 156 16.08 6.10 -3.27
C VAL A 156 15.21 7.17 -3.95
N SER A 157 14.53 8.01 -3.17
CA SER A 157 13.75 9.15 -3.68
C SER A 157 14.63 10.30 -4.20
N GLY A 158 15.81 10.53 -3.61
CA GLY A 158 16.80 11.48 -4.12
C GLY A 158 17.47 11.05 -5.44
N ALA A 159 17.75 9.76 -5.60
CA ALA A 159 18.39 9.22 -6.81
C ALA A 159 17.50 9.29 -8.06
N THR A 160 16.18 9.13 -7.89
CA THR A 160 15.19 9.28 -8.97
C THR A 160 15.06 10.73 -9.43
N ARG A 161 15.13 11.70 -8.51
CA ARG A 161 15.14 13.14 -8.82
C ARG A 161 16.37 13.57 -9.63
N LYS A 162 17.57 13.08 -9.26
CA LYS A 162 18.83 13.36 -9.99
C LYS A 162 18.89 12.78 -11.41
N LYS A 163 18.25 11.62 -11.64
CA LYS A 163 18.16 11.04 -13.00
C LYS A 163 17.24 11.85 -13.91
N TRP A 164 16.20 12.46 -13.36
CA TRP A 164 15.29 13.33 -14.11
C TRP A 164 15.91 14.68 -14.46
N SER A 165 16.64 15.32 -13.53
CA SER A 165 17.32 16.60 -13.83
C SER A 165 18.39 16.45 -14.91
N ARG A 166 19.14 15.34 -14.92
CA ARG A 166 20.15 15.04 -15.96
C ARG A 166 19.57 14.74 -17.35
N ARG A 167 18.37 14.13 -17.44
CA ARG A 167 17.68 13.90 -18.72
C ARG A 167 16.98 15.14 -19.27
N ALA A 168 16.52 16.03 -18.38
CA ALA A 168 15.98 17.32 -18.78
C ALA A 168 17.08 18.22 -19.37
N SER A 169 18.27 18.25 -18.76
CA SER A 169 19.42 19.02 -19.27
C SER A 169 20.01 18.47 -20.57
N SER A 170 19.85 17.18 -20.87
CA SER A 170 20.36 16.58 -22.12
C SER A 170 19.41 16.72 -23.31
N ARG A 171 18.16 17.17 -23.10
CA ARG A 171 17.18 17.43 -24.18
C ARG A 171 17.12 18.90 -24.60
N SER A 172 17.73 19.81 -23.85
CA SER A 172 17.82 21.24 -24.16
C SER A 172 19.09 21.63 -24.94
N GLY A 173 19.89 20.66 -25.42
CA GLY A 173 21.09 20.88 -26.23
C GLY A 173 20.86 20.51 -27.70
N THR A 174 20.33 21.47 -28.46
CA THR A 174 20.48 21.85 -29.89
C THR A 174 20.60 20.79 -31.02
N PRO A 175 20.24 21.19 -32.26
CA PRO A 175 21.30 21.67 -33.15
C PRO A 175 20.98 22.99 -33.86
N SER A 176 22.02 23.81 -34.01
CA SER A 176 22.18 24.82 -35.06
C SER A 176 22.84 24.20 -36.28
#